data_AF-A0A5B0WY18-F1
#
_entry.id   AF-A0A5B0WY18-F1
#
_cell.length_a   1.000
_cell.length_b   1.000
_cell.length_c   1.000
_cell.angle_alpha   90.00
_cell.angle_beta   90.00
_cell.angle_gamma   90.00
#
_symmetry.space_group_name_H-M   'P 1'
#
loop_
_entity.id
_entity.type
_entity.pdbx_description
1 polymer ?
#
loop_
_entity_poly.entity_id
_entity_poly.type
_entity_poly.pdbx_seq_one_letter_code
_entity_poly.pdbx_strand_id
1 'polypeptide(L)'
;MRSLVSDTVLQGTLRGNVKATGHYNADGTGTLEAWGDTFKRTWVIRNDRICITVGKAEQCVRIEKAADQPNLFRAFNEATGESAEFTVITGQTMAVAARNTGAGGAAEPSAEELAKSLANPNTPLASQTFKFQYRTFDGDLPGGDDESSSLLLYQPAFPFPLDNGATVFFRPAVPIILDQPYFDPLEGEFDSTSGLGDIAFDLAYGRTTESGLLWAAGVVATLPTATEDELGPDRWSLGPEFLIGKLTSKYVLGALVTYQTDVAGSGDADVSLTTVNAFATYLPGGGWNVASAPIMSYDHENSQWTLPLNLTVGKTVIWNGRPWKLGVEVNYFVDQADAFGPKWMFGINVAPVVENIFARMLR
;
A
#
# COMPACT_ATOMS: atom_id res chain seq x y z
N MET A 1 23.09 25.60 -19.35
CA MET A 1 22.18 25.12 -18.28
C MET A 1 20.96 24.41 -18.85
N ARG A 2 20.18 25.02 -19.76
CA ARG A 2 19.00 24.35 -20.38
C ARG A 2 19.32 23.03 -21.07
N SER A 3 20.39 23.02 -21.86
CA SER A 3 20.89 21.81 -22.55
C SER A 3 21.31 20.67 -21.62
N LEU A 4 21.46 20.92 -20.31
CA LEU A 4 21.81 19.89 -19.32
C LEU A 4 20.60 19.09 -18.86
N VAL A 5 19.38 19.61 -19.05
CA VAL A 5 18.13 18.99 -18.57
C VAL A 5 17.17 18.68 -19.73
N SER A 6 17.24 19.45 -20.82
CA SER A 6 16.46 19.16 -22.03
C SER A 6 16.85 17.80 -22.60
N ASP A 7 15.84 16.97 -22.85
CA ASP A 7 15.91 15.63 -23.44
C ASP A 7 16.94 14.73 -22.75
N THR A 8 16.92 14.77 -21.42
CA THR A 8 17.92 14.17 -20.55
C THR A 8 17.35 13.01 -19.75
N VAL A 9 18.16 11.97 -19.55
CA VAL A 9 17.87 10.83 -18.69
C VAL A 9 18.74 10.89 -17.44
N LEU A 10 18.11 10.99 -16.27
CA LEU A 10 18.76 10.99 -14.96
C LEU A 10 18.58 9.62 -14.30
N GLN A 11 19.68 8.93 -14.00
CA GLN A 11 19.67 7.64 -13.32
C GLN A 11 20.16 7.80 -11.88
N GLY A 12 19.26 7.55 -10.93
CA GLY A 12 19.55 7.41 -9.51
C GLY A 12 19.66 5.96 -9.10
N THR A 13 20.58 5.63 -8.19
CA THR A 13 20.55 4.34 -7.49
C THR A 13 19.94 4.55 -6.12
N LEU A 14 18.80 3.92 -5.86
CA LEU A 14 18.11 3.98 -4.56
C LEU A 14 18.70 2.92 -3.63
N ARG A 15 17.89 1.99 -3.10
CA ARG A 15 18.36 0.89 -2.25
C ARG A 15 18.44 -0.43 -3.03
N GLY A 16 19.54 -1.16 -2.83
CA GLY A 16 19.74 -2.47 -3.46
C GLY A 16 19.95 -2.32 -4.97
N ASN A 17 19.19 -3.07 -5.77
CA ASN A 17 19.25 -3.03 -7.23
C ASN A 17 18.22 -2.06 -7.86
N VAL A 18 17.45 -1.34 -7.03
CA VAL A 18 16.40 -0.45 -7.54
C VAL A 18 17.02 0.82 -8.10
N LYS A 19 16.80 1.01 -9.41
CA LYS A 19 17.14 2.23 -10.12
C LYS A 19 15.92 3.15 -10.18
N ALA A 20 16.19 4.44 -10.04
CA ALA A 20 15.25 5.49 -10.37
C ALA A 20 15.67 6.13 -11.70
N THR A 21 14.74 6.25 -12.64
CA THR A 21 15.04 6.79 -13.97
C THR A 21 14.14 7.99 -14.24
N GLY A 22 14.73 9.18 -14.27
CA GLY A 22 14.07 10.42 -14.61
C GLY A 22 14.22 10.74 -16.09
N HIS A 23 13.13 10.98 -16.80
CA HIS A 23 13.12 11.48 -18.18
C HIS A 23 12.67 12.93 -18.19
N TYR A 24 13.48 13.84 -18.74
CA TYR A 24 13.22 15.27 -18.75
C TYR A 24 13.21 15.79 -20.18
N ASN A 25 12.07 16.32 -20.62
CA ASN A 25 11.84 16.74 -22.00
C ASN A 25 12.14 18.22 -22.18
N ALA A 26 12.54 18.65 -23.38
CA ALA A 26 12.85 20.06 -23.68
C ALA A 26 11.69 21.05 -23.44
N ASP A 27 10.45 20.57 -23.44
CA ASP A 27 9.22 21.34 -23.21
C ASP A 27 8.96 21.67 -21.73
N GLY A 28 9.82 21.21 -20.81
CA GLY A 28 9.68 21.44 -19.38
C GLY A 28 8.89 20.35 -18.65
N THR A 29 8.44 19.30 -19.33
CA THR A 29 7.82 18.13 -18.71
C THR A 29 8.86 17.05 -18.38
N GLY A 30 8.46 16.11 -17.53
CA GLY A 30 9.24 14.92 -17.29
C GLY A 30 8.50 13.88 -16.47
N THR A 31 9.16 12.73 -16.28
CA THR A 31 8.70 11.64 -15.44
C THR A 31 9.86 11.11 -14.62
N LEU A 32 9.54 10.47 -13.50
CA LEU A 32 10.48 9.70 -12.70
C LEU A 32 9.88 8.31 -12.50
N GLU A 33 10.58 7.28 -12.93
CA GLU A 33 10.22 5.89 -12.68
C GLU A 33 11.01 5.37 -11.49
N ALA A 34 10.33 4.82 -10.48
CA ALA A 34 10.97 4.19 -9.34
C ALA A 34 10.04 3.17 -8.69
N TRP A 35 10.57 2.03 -8.24
CA TRP A 35 9.80 0.98 -7.56
C TRP A 35 8.60 0.43 -8.36
N GLY A 36 8.61 0.58 -9.69
CA GLY A 36 7.53 0.16 -10.58
C GLY A 36 6.45 1.23 -10.82
N ASP A 37 6.54 2.39 -10.17
CA ASP A 37 5.62 3.52 -10.34
C ASP A 37 6.25 4.66 -11.15
N THR A 38 5.40 5.53 -11.69
CA THR A 38 5.77 6.70 -12.49
C THR A 38 5.25 7.99 -11.85
N PHE A 39 6.17 8.87 -11.47
CA PHE A 39 5.89 10.16 -10.86
C PHE A 39 6.07 11.29 -11.87
N LYS A 40 5.07 12.17 -12.00
CA LYS A 40 5.17 13.33 -12.89
C LYS A 40 6.22 14.32 -12.38
N ARG A 41 6.97 14.91 -13.31
CA ARG A 41 7.93 15.99 -13.05
C ARG A 41 7.64 17.15 -13.99
N THR A 42 7.93 18.36 -13.54
CA THR A 42 8.08 19.52 -14.43
C THR A 42 9.34 20.26 -14.04
N TRP A 43 9.95 20.96 -14.99
CA TRP A 43 11.18 21.70 -14.74
C TRP A 43 11.22 23.02 -15.51
N VAL A 44 11.90 23.99 -14.93
CA VAL A 44 12.08 25.33 -15.49
C VAL A 44 13.42 25.91 -15.05
N ILE A 45 13.97 26.85 -15.82
CA ILE A 45 15.13 27.65 -15.40
C ILE A 45 14.65 29.00 -14.89
N ARG A 46 15.05 29.36 -13.66
CA ARG A 46 14.77 30.66 -13.05
C ARG A 46 16.03 31.19 -12.38
N ASN A 47 16.44 32.42 -12.71
CA ASN A 47 17.58 33.08 -12.07
C ASN A 47 18.83 32.19 -11.99
N ASP A 48 19.23 31.61 -13.14
CA ASP A 48 20.38 30.70 -13.29
C ASP A 48 20.33 29.46 -12.37
N ARG A 49 19.12 29.00 -12.04
CA ARG A 49 18.85 27.77 -11.28
C ARG A 49 17.93 26.86 -12.07
N ILE A 50 18.11 25.56 -11.92
CA ILE A 50 17.18 24.54 -12.41
C ILE A 50 16.19 24.27 -11.28
N CYS A 51 14.91 24.49 -11.55
CA CYS A 51 13.83 24.23 -10.61
C CYS A 51 13.01 23.05 -11.11
N ILE A 52 12.84 22.03 -10.27
CA ILE A 52 12.04 20.84 -10.56
C ILE A 52 10.88 20.78 -9.58
N THR A 53 9.67 20.51 -10.09
CA THR A 53 8.49 20.29 -9.27
C THR A 53 8.42 18.82 -8.86
N VAL A 54 8.34 18.59 -7.55
CA VAL A 54 8.23 17.28 -6.90
C VAL A 54 6.95 17.29 -6.08
N GLY A 55 5.92 16.56 -6.53
CA GLY A 55 4.58 16.66 -5.95
C GLY A 55 4.04 18.10 -5.98
N LYS A 56 3.92 18.73 -4.80
CA LYS A 56 3.47 20.13 -4.63
C LYS A 56 4.60 21.12 -4.35
N ALA A 57 5.82 20.63 -4.18
CA ALA A 57 6.99 21.43 -3.85
C ALA A 57 7.82 21.71 -5.11
N GLU A 58 8.43 22.90 -5.17
CA GLU A 58 9.43 23.23 -6.19
C GLU A 58 10.81 23.21 -5.52
N GLN A 59 11.75 22.49 -6.11
CA GLN A 59 13.13 22.41 -5.65
C GLN A 59 14.05 23.05 -6.68
N CYS A 60 14.70 24.15 -6.31
CA CYS A 60 15.64 24.85 -7.17
C CYS A 60 17.08 24.59 -6.75
N VAL A 61 17.91 24.20 -7.71
CA VAL A 61 19.33 23.93 -7.52
C VAL A 61 20.18 24.79 -8.44
N ARG A 62 21.30 25.28 -7.90
CA ARG A 62 22.39 25.84 -8.69
C ARG A 62 23.30 24.70 -9.14
N ILE A 63 23.73 24.74 -10.39
CA ILE A 63 24.66 23.74 -10.94
C ILE A 63 26.06 24.31 -10.96
N GLU A 64 26.98 23.57 -10.36
CA GLU A 64 28.40 23.85 -10.37
C GLU A 64 29.13 22.73 -11.11
N LYS A 65 30.15 23.09 -11.89
CA LYS A 65 31.00 22.13 -12.58
C LYS A 65 32.30 21.95 -11.82
N ALA A 66 32.74 20.71 -11.63
CA ALA A 66 34.04 20.45 -11.03
C ALA A 66 35.16 21.00 -11.92
N ALA A 67 36.14 21.69 -11.32
CA ALA A 67 37.22 22.34 -12.07
C ALA A 67 38.07 21.33 -12.85
N ASP A 68 38.39 20.18 -12.23
CA ASP A 68 39.34 19.21 -12.76
C ASP A 68 38.68 17.95 -13.34
N GLN A 69 37.35 17.87 -13.31
CA GLN A 69 36.58 16.72 -13.79
C GLN A 69 35.47 17.19 -14.74
N PRO A 70 35.68 17.13 -16.07
CA PRO A 70 34.82 17.80 -17.05
C PRO A 70 33.38 17.26 -17.10
N ASN A 71 33.16 16.05 -16.58
CA ASN A 71 31.85 15.39 -16.56
C ASN A 71 31.20 15.37 -15.17
N LEU A 72 31.88 15.87 -14.14
CA LEU A 72 31.38 15.90 -12.77
C LEU A 72 30.77 17.26 -12.46
N PHE A 73 29.56 17.23 -11.91
CA PHE A 73 28.81 18.41 -11.54
C PHE A 73 28.21 18.23 -10.15
N ARG A 74 27.87 19.35 -9.52
CA ARG A 74 27.19 19.43 -8.23
C ARG A 74 25.92 20.25 -8.36
N ALA A 75 24.79 19.68 -7.98
CA ALA A 75 23.54 20.38 -7.73
C ALA A 75 23.49 20.80 -6.26
N PHE A 76 23.47 22.11 -6.00
CA PHE A 76 23.40 22.69 -4.66
C PHE A 76 22.05 23.37 -4.44
N ASN A 77 21.32 22.96 -3.40
CA ASN A 77 20.11 23.61 -2.94
C ASN A 77 20.47 24.62 -1.84
N GLU A 78 20.42 25.90 -2.16
CA GLU A 78 20.79 26.99 -1.23
C GLU A 78 19.82 27.14 -0.07
N ALA A 79 18.55 26.76 -0.26
CA ALA A 79 17.52 26.89 0.78
C ALA A 79 17.69 25.83 1.88
N THR A 80 18.13 24.63 1.52
CA THR A 80 18.32 23.52 2.46
C THR A 80 19.78 23.26 2.83
N GLY A 81 20.72 23.83 2.07
CA GLY A 81 22.17 23.57 2.21
C GLY A 81 22.61 22.21 1.66
N GLU A 82 21.71 21.45 1.03
CA GLU A 82 22.02 20.10 0.57
C GLU A 82 22.67 20.08 -0.83
N SER A 83 23.62 19.15 -1.05
CA SER A 83 24.38 19.03 -2.31
C SER A 83 24.43 17.59 -2.87
N ALA A 84 24.36 17.43 -4.19
CA ALA A 84 24.28 16.15 -4.88
C ALA A 84 25.23 16.23 -6.06
N GLU A 85 26.11 15.26 -6.13
CA GLU A 85 26.99 15.11 -7.27
C GLU A 85 26.34 14.25 -8.33
N PHE A 86 26.58 14.62 -9.58
CA PHE A 86 26.16 13.84 -10.72
C PHE A 86 27.18 13.88 -11.84
N THR A 87 27.26 12.78 -12.59
CA THR A 87 28.19 12.62 -13.70
C THR A 87 27.44 12.54 -15.02
N VAL A 88 27.85 13.33 -16.01
CA VAL A 88 27.35 13.24 -17.39
C VAL A 88 28.12 12.15 -18.13
N ILE A 89 27.42 11.09 -18.58
CA ILE A 89 28.04 9.90 -19.17
C ILE A 89 28.16 10.07 -20.68
N THR A 90 27.03 10.04 -21.41
CA THR A 90 26.94 10.17 -22.87
C THR A 90 25.58 10.68 -23.30
N GLY A 91 25.51 11.53 -24.34
CA GLY A 91 24.28 11.81 -25.09
C GLY A 91 23.05 12.24 -24.27
N GLN A 92 23.25 12.96 -23.15
CA GLN A 92 22.22 13.40 -22.18
C GLN A 92 21.83 12.38 -21.10
N THR A 93 22.62 11.34 -20.83
CA THR A 93 22.46 10.49 -19.63
C THR A 93 23.33 10.97 -18.47
N MET A 94 22.75 11.04 -17.27
CA MET A 94 23.37 11.55 -16.06
C MET A 94 23.19 10.56 -14.90
N ALA A 95 24.27 10.21 -14.19
CA ALA A 95 24.19 9.39 -12.98
C ALA A 95 24.22 10.26 -11.73
N VAL A 96 23.28 10.07 -10.81
CA VAL A 96 23.15 10.81 -9.54
C VAL A 96 23.18 9.83 -8.37
N ALA A 97 23.92 10.15 -7.31
CA ALA A 97 23.80 9.41 -6.06
C ALA A 97 22.51 9.85 -5.34
N ALA A 98 21.62 8.91 -5.00
CA ALA A 98 20.42 9.23 -4.24
C ALA A 98 20.79 9.69 -2.83
N ARG A 99 20.09 10.72 -2.33
CA ARG A 99 20.35 11.30 -1.01
C ARG A 99 19.43 10.72 0.06
N ASN A 100 18.27 10.18 -0.33
CA ASN A 100 17.30 9.56 0.56
C ASN A 100 16.76 10.51 1.65
N THR A 101 16.59 11.80 1.36
CA THR A 101 16.16 12.81 2.35
C THR A 101 14.66 12.77 2.65
N GLY A 102 13.88 12.02 1.87
CA GLY A 102 12.42 11.96 1.97
C GLY A 102 11.69 13.12 1.28
N ALA A 103 12.39 14.21 0.95
CA ALA A 103 11.82 15.34 0.21
C ALA A 103 11.60 15.03 -1.28
N GLY A 104 12.24 13.97 -1.79
CA GLY A 104 12.28 13.63 -3.21
C GLY A 104 13.19 14.57 -4.00
N GLY A 105 13.24 14.37 -5.31
CA GLY A 105 14.07 15.18 -6.20
C GLY A 105 13.99 14.72 -7.65
N ALA A 106 15.06 15.06 -8.39
CA ALA A 106 15.16 14.76 -9.81
C ALA A 106 15.29 13.26 -10.12
N ALA A 107 15.83 12.49 -9.17
CA ALA A 107 16.13 11.07 -9.33
C ALA A 107 15.66 10.23 -8.13
N GLU A 108 14.74 10.76 -7.32
CA GLU A 108 14.13 10.04 -6.20
C GLU A 108 12.70 10.56 -5.93
N PRO A 109 11.72 9.68 -5.63
CA PRO A 109 10.38 10.12 -5.25
C PRO A 109 10.37 10.67 -3.83
N SER A 110 9.44 11.58 -3.54
CA SER A 110 9.24 12.08 -2.17
C SER A 110 8.39 11.12 -1.33
N ALA A 111 8.48 11.23 -0.01
CA ALA A 111 7.61 10.49 0.91
C ALA A 111 6.12 10.82 0.70
N GLU A 112 5.78 12.04 0.29
CA GLU A 112 4.40 12.43 -0.06
C GLU A 112 3.92 11.74 -1.33
N GLU A 113 4.75 11.68 -2.37
CA GLU A 113 4.42 10.99 -3.61
C GLU A 113 4.20 9.49 -3.39
N LEU A 114 5.09 8.88 -2.59
CA LEU A 114 4.97 7.47 -2.20
C LEU A 114 3.73 7.23 -1.32
N ALA A 115 3.42 8.12 -0.37
CA ALA A 115 2.20 7.99 0.45
C ALA A 115 0.94 8.04 -0.40
N LYS A 116 0.89 8.94 -1.39
CA LYS A 116 -0.22 9.04 -2.33
C LYS A 116 -0.34 7.76 -3.17
N SER A 117 0.77 7.23 -3.68
CA SER A 117 0.74 5.99 -4.44
C SER A 117 0.31 4.81 -3.57
N LEU A 118 0.86 4.64 -2.37
CA LEU A 118 0.49 3.57 -1.42
C LEU A 118 -0.92 3.71 -0.81
N ALA A 119 -1.60 4.83 -1.03
CA ALA A 119 -3.01 5.01 -0.70
C ALA A 119 -3.93 4.62 -1.88
N ASN A 120 -3.39 4.45 -3.09
CA ASN A 120 -4.12 3.99 -4.24
C ASN A 120 -4.27 2.45 -4.20
N PRO A 121 -5.50 1.90 -4.17
CA PRO A 121 -5.71 0.46 -4.24
C PRO A 121 -5.22 -0.19 -5.54
N ASN A 122 -4.89 0.57 -6.58
CA ASN A 122 -4.31 0.07 -7.83
C ASN A 122 -2.82 0.40 -7.97
N THR A 123 -2.12 0.66 -6.85
CA THR A 123 -0.70 1.05 -6.88
C THR A 123 0.18 0.01 -7.58
N PRO A 124 1.14 0.44 -8.42
CA PRO A 124 2.14 -0.46 -8.98
C PRO A 124 3.30 -0.72 -8.02
N LEU A 125 3.29 -0.15 -6.81
CA LEU A 125 4.28 -0.41 -5.77
C LEU A 125 4.02 -1.75 -5.09
N ALA A 126 4.99 -2.66 -5.13
CA ALA A 126 4.93 -3.88 -4.34
C ALA A 126 5.25 -3.61 -2.88
N SER A 127 4.36 -4.04 -1.98
CA SER A 127 4.52 -3.88 -0.54
C SER A 127 4.45 -5.24 0.15
N GLN A 128 5.13 -5.36 1.29
CA GLN A 128 5.05 -6.55 2.14
C GLN A 128 4.43 -6.09 3.46
N THR A 129 3.10 -6.12 3.56
CA THR A 129 2.40 -5.54 4.71
C THR A 129 2.31 -6.56 5.84
N PHE A 130 2.69 -6.14 7.04
CA PHE A 130 2.49 -6.88 8.28
C PHE A 130 1.56 -6.06 9.16
N LYS A 131 0.47 -6.68 9.62
CA LYS A 131 -0.48 -6.07 10.55
C LYS A 131 -0.50 -6.89 11.82
N PHE A 132 -0.04 -6.32 12.92
CA PHE A 132 -0.27 -6.89 14.23
C PHE A 132 -1.59 -6.34 14.76
N GLN A 133 -2.53 -7.20 15.12
CA GLN A 133 -3.86 -6.82 15.55
C GLN A 133 -4.19 -7.49 16.89
N TYR A 134 -4.59 -6.67 17.86
CA TYR A 134 -5.12 -7.11 19.14
C TYR A 134 -6.60 -6.79 19.20
N ARG A 135 -7.43 -7.74 19.60
CA ARG A 135 -8.89 -7.56 19.73
C ARG A 135 -9.34 -7.86 21.15
N THR A 136 -10.39 -7.17 21.58
CA THR A 136 -11.19 -7.58 22.74
C THR A 136 -12.57 -8.00 22.25
N PHE A 137 -13.24 -8.86 22.98
CA PHE A 137 -14.54 -9.39 22.62
C PHE A 137 -15.65 -8.89 23.56
N ASP A 138 -16.88 -9.20 23.18
CA ASP A 138 -18.12 -8.99 23.93
C ASP A 138 -19.15 -10.03 23.45
N GLY A 139 -20.22 -10.23 24.21
CA GLY A 139 -21.31 -11.11 23.81
C GLY A 139 -22.07 -11.72 24.99
N ASP A 140 -23.12 -12.45 24.66
CA ASP A 140 -24.03 -13.07 25.64
C ASP A 140 -23.45 -14.37 26.26
N LEU A 141 -22.42 -14.96 25.65
CA LEU A 141 -21.77 -16.15 26.20
C LEU A 141 -21.04 -15.84 27.52
N PRO A 142 -21.11 -16.73 28.53
CA PRO A 142 -20.44 -16.52 29.81
C PRO A 142 -18.94 -16.29 29.64
N GLY A 143 -18.42 -15.17 30.16
CA GLY A 143 -17.01 -14.79 30.07
C GLY A 143 -16.59 -14.15 28.75
N GLY A 144 -17.50 -13.98 27.78
CA GLY A 144 -17.14 -13.46 26.45
C GLY A 144 -16.56 -12.04 26.45
N ASP A 145 -16.88 -11.21 27.45
CA ASP A 145 -16.34 -9.85 27.60
C ASP A 145 -14.94 -9.79 28.24
N ASP A 146 -14.44 -10.91 28.78
CA ASP A 146 -13.09 -11.07 29.31
C ASP A 146 -12.09 -11.55 28.22
N GLU A 147 -12.59 -11.95 27.05
CA GLU A 147 -11.78 -12.57 25.99
C GLU A 147 -11.02 -11.56 25.10
N SER A 148 -9.89 -12.03 24.57
CA SER A 148 -9.04 -11.26 23.67
C SER A 148 -8.36 -12.12 22.61
N SER A 149 -7.93 -11.53 21.50
CA SER A 149 -7.18 -12.26 20.47
C SER A 149 -6.01 -11.45 19.94
N SER A 150 -4.99 -12.16 19.46
CA SER A 150 -3.80 -11.58 18.85
C SER A 150 -3.50 -12.25 17.49
N LEU A 151 -3.35 -11.44 16.45
CA LEU A 151 -3.14 -11.89 15.08
C LEU A 151 -1.98 -11.12 14.43
N LEU A 152 -1.08 -11.83 13.75
CA LEU A 152 -0.18 -11.26 12.75
C LEU A 152 -0.71 -11.59 11.35
N LEU A 153 -1.22 -10.59 10.66
CA LEU A 153 -1.69 -10.71 9.28
C LEU A 153 -0.60 -10.27 8.30
N TYR A 154 -0.12 -11.20 7.49
CA TYR A 154 0.82 -10.91 6.41
C TYR A 154 0.08 -10.76 5.07
N GLN A 155 0.14 -9.55 4.50
CA GLN A 155 -0.58 -9.14 3.29
C GLN A 155 0.38 -8.51 2.26
N PRO A 156 1.15 -9.32 1.52
CA PRO A 156 1.95 -8.79 0.43
C PRO A 156 1.05 -8.38 -0.76
N ALA A 157 1.50 -7.39 -1.52
CA ALA A 157 0.87 -6.99 -2.77
C ALA A 157 1.84 -7.16 -3.94
N PHE A 158 1.43 -7.93 -4.95
CA PHE A 158 2.20 -8.17 -6.16
C PHE A 158 1.48 -7.53 -7.36
N PRO A 159 1.83 -6.28 -7.71
CA PRO A 159 1.30 -5.60 -8.88
C PRO A 159 2.10 -5.95 -10.14
N PHE A 160 1.38 -6.15 -11.23
CA PHE A 160 1.88 -6.41 -12.58
C PHE A 160 1.37 -5.30 -13.51
N PRO A 161 2.11 -4.19 -13.63
CA PRO A 161 1.72 -3.07 -14.48
C PRO A 161 1.72 -3.46 -15.96
N LEU A 162 0.73 -2.97 -16.70
CA LEU A 162 0.54 -3.22 -18.13
C LEU A 162 0.78 -1.93 -18.94
N ASP A 163 1.13 -2.08 -20.22
CA ASP A 163 1.43 -0.95 -21.11
C ASP A 163 0.25 0.02 -21.31
N ASN A 164 -0.98 -0.46 -21.14
CA ASN A 164 -2.19 0.36 -21.25
C ASN A 164 -2.47 1.22 -19.98
N GLY A 165 -1.58 1.16 -18.98
CA GLY A 165 -1.69 1.88 -17.71
C GLY A 165 -2.63 1.22 -16.69
N ALA A 166 -3.08 -0.01 -16.94
CA ALA A 166 -3.73 -0.84 -15.93
C ALA A 166 -2.72 -1.69 -15.16
N THR A 167 -3.18 -2.39 -14.14
CA THR A 167 -2.37 -3.26 -13.31
C THR A 167 -3.19 -4.47 -12.94
N VAL A 168 -2.65 -5.66 -13.18
CA VAL A 168 -3.15 -6.89 -12.55
C VAL A 168 -2.47 -6.98 -11.18
N PHE A 169 -3.20 -7.28 -10.12
CA PHE A 169 -2.60 -7.49 -8.81
C PHE A 169 -3.04 -8.80 -8.20
N PHE A 170 -2.09 -9.47 -7.56
CA PHE A 170 -2.32 -10.64 -6.71
C PHE A 170 -1.97 -10.27 -5.27
N ARG A 171 -2.90 -10.47 -4.35
CA ARG A 171 -2.77 -10.05 -2.94
C ARG A 171 -3.22 -11.17 -2.01
N PRO A 172 -2.32 -12.09 -1.62
CA PRO A 172 -2.65 -13.05 -0.58
C PRO A 172 -2.70 -12.36 0.78
N ALA A 173 -3.51 -12.92 1.68
CA ALA A 173 -3.67 -12.53 3.06
C ALA A 173 -3.48 -13.79 3.92
N VAL A 174 -2.39 -13.82 4.69
CA VAL A 174 -1.97 -14.97 5.48
C VAL A 174 -2.13 -14.63 6.97
N PRO A 175 -3.17 -15.13 7.63
CA PRO A 175 -3.41 -14.88 9.05
C PRO A 175 -2.62 -15.85 9.92
N ILE A 176 -1.66 -15.34 10.70
CA ILE A 176 -0.93 -16.10 11.73
C ILE A 176 -1.54 -15.74 13.08
N ILE A 177 -2.39 -16.62 13.58
CA ILE A 177 -3.17 -16.44 14.80
C ILE A 177 -2.30 -16.87 15.98
N LEU A 178 -2.02 -15.94 16.87
CA LEU A 178 -1.19 -16.19 18.05
C LEU A 178 -2.03 -16.67 19.24
N ASP A 179 -3.28 -16.23 19.28
CA ASP A 179 -4.26 -16.53 20.31
C ASP A 179 -5.64 -16.16 19.77
N GLN A 180 -6.57 -17.10 19.75
CA GLN A 180 -7.96 -16.92 19.33
C GLN A 180 -8.87 -17.68 20.28
N PRO A 181 -9.79 -16.98 20.98
CA PRO A 181 -10.75 -17.61 21.87
C PRO A 181 -11.83 -18.32 21.05
N TYR A 182 -12.26 -19.47 21.55
CA TYR A 182 -13.44 -20.18 21.11
C TYR A 182 -14.20 -20.72 22.34
N PHE A 183 -15.52 -20.85 22.22
CA PHE A 183 -16.35 -21.32 23.32
C PHE A 183 -16.50 -22.84 23.26
N ASP A 184 -16.13 -23.55 24.33
CA ASP A 184 -16.39 -24.98 24.47
C ASP A 184 -17.77 -25.19 25.12
N PRO A 185 -18.78 -25.68 24.37
CA PRO A 185 -20.12 -25.86 24.91
C PRO A 185 -20.24 -27.04 25.89
N LEU A 186 -19.26 -27.95 25.94
CA LEU A 186 -19.26 -29.09 26.85
C LEU A 186 -18.80 -28.68 28.25
N GLU A 187 -17.75 -27.88 28.33
CA GLU A 187 -17.20 -27.35 29.59
C GLU A 187 -17.93 -26.05 30.01
N GLY A 188 -18.52 -25.33 29.06
CA GLY A 188 -19.27 -24.09 29.31
C GLY A 188 -18.37 -22.89 29.59
N GLU A 189 -17.13 -22.94 29.09
CA GLU A 189 -16.10 -21.91 29.24
C GLU A 189 -15.36 -21.66 27.91
N PHE A 190 -14.59 -20.59 27.85
CA PHE A 190 -13.72 -20.31 26.72
C PHE A 190 -12.38 -21.04 26.87
N ASP A 191 -11.85 -21.52 25.75
CA ASP A 191 -10.46 -21.94 25.58
C ASP A 191 -9.84 -21.16 24.42
N SER A 192 -8.53 -21.29 24.20
CA SER A 192 -7.83 -20.56 23.14
C SER A 192 -6.95 -21.44 22.28
N THR A 193 -6.87 -21.07 21.01
CA THR A 193 -6.08 -21.78 20.01
C THR A 193 -5.18 -20.83 19.22
N SER A 194 -4.16 -21.38 18.57
CA SER A 194 -3.18 -20.64 17.79
C SER A 194 -2.76 -21.44 16.58
N GLY A 195 -2.40 -20.76 15.49
CA GLY A 195 -2.08 -21.46 14.25
C GLY A 195 -2.13 -20.57 13.02
N LEU A 196 -2.18 -21.23 11.87
CA LEU A 196 -2.54 -20.58 10.62
C LEU A 196 -4.07 -20.55 10.55
N GLY A 197 -4.64 -19.41 10.13
CA GLY A 197 -6.03 -19.39 9.67
C GLY A 197 -6.10 -19.50 8.15
N ASP A 198 -7.30 -19.50 7.59
CA ASP A 198 -7.47 -19.61 6.15
C ASP A 198 -6.85 -18.45 5.35
N ILE A 199 -6.03 -18.81 4.36
CA ILE A 199 -5.39 -17.88 3.45
C ILE A 199 -6.41 -17.43 2.40
N ALA A 200 -6.68 -16.13 2.36
CA ALA A 200 -7.45 -15.50 1.29
C ALA A 200 -6.53 -14.86 0.26
N PHE A 201 -7.05 -14.59 -0.95
CA PHE A 201 -6.38 -13.74 -1.91
C PHE A 201 -7.34 -12.97 -2.81
N ASP A 202 -6.91 -11.78 -3.20
CA ASP A 202 -7.52 -11.01 -4.30
C ASP A 202 -6.70 -11.20 -5.59
N LEU A 203 -7.39 -11.41 -6.70
CA LEU A 203 -6.84 -11.37 -8.05
C LEU A 203 -7.71 -10.46 -8.93
N ALA A 204 -7.23 -9.25 -9.19
CA ALA A 204 -8.00 -8.26 -9.92
C ALA A 204 -7.20 -7.53 -11.00
N TYR A 205 -7.94 -7.05 -11.99
CA TYR A 205 -7.51 -6.07 -12.96
C TYR A 205 -8.03 -4.70 -12.52
N GLY A 206 -7.12 -3.76 -12.29
CA GLY A 206 -7.45 -2.41 -11.85
C GLY A 206 -6.79 -1.33 -12.69
N ARG A 207 -7.42 -0.15 -12.73
CA ARG A 207 -6.87 1.03 -13.41
C ARG A 207 -7.16 2.29 -12.64
N THR A 208 -6.19 3.20 -12.64
CA THR A 208 -6.38 4.59 -12.21
C THR A 208 -6.25 5.49 -13.43
N THR A 209 -7.32 6.18 -13.80
CA THR A 209 -7.29 7.09 -14.95
C THR A 209 -6.59 8.40 -14.62
N GLU A 210 -6.23 9.18 -15.64
CA GLU A 210 -5.62 10.50 -15.45
C GLU A 210 -6.53 11.48 -14.68
N SER A 211 -7.84 11.32 -14.80
CA SER A 211 -8.81 12.12 -14.03
C SER A 211 -8.88 11.69 -12.56
N GLY A 212 -8.20 10.60 -12.20
CA GLY A 212 -8.18 10.02 -10.86
C GLY A 212 -9.34 9.07 -10.57
N LEU A 213 -10.16 8.70 -11.57
CA LEU A 213 -11.12 7.61 -11.38
C LEU A 213 -10.35 6.31 -11.20
N LEU A 214 -10.58 5.60 -10.09
CA LEU A 214 -10.03 4.28 -9.83
C LEU A 214 -11.15 3.25 -9.88
N TRP A 215 -10.87 2.13 -10.52
CA TRP A 215 -11.74 0.96 -10.52
C TRP A 215 -10.92 -0.31 -10.57
N ALA A 216 -11.47 -1.41 -10.07
CA ALA A 216 -10.93 -2.74 -10.28
C ALA A 216 -12.06 -3.76 -10.30
N ALA A 217 -11.83 -4.87 -11.00
CA ALA A 217 -12.73 -6.01 -11.01
C ALA A 217 -11.89 -7.29 -11.01
N GLY A 218 -12.34 -8.28 -10.26
CA GLY A 218 -11.58 -9.51 -10.06
C GLY A 218 -12.36 -10.57 -9.32
N VAL A 219 -11.59 -11.47 -8.72
CA VAL A 219 -12.10 -12.51 -7.85
C VAL A 219 -11.38 -12.45 -6.51
N VAL A 220 -12.13 -12.73 -5.46
CA VAL A 220 -11.61 -13.04 -4.14
C VAL A 220 -11.84 -14.52 -3.86
N ALA A 221 -10.86 -15.18 -3.27
CA ALA A 221 -10.95 -16.58 -2.90
C ALA A 221 -10.32 -16.83 -1.53
N THR A 222 -10.81 -17.85 -0.82
CA THR A 222 -10.28 -18.31 0.46
C THR A 222 -9.98 -19.80 0.39
N LEU A 223 -8.82 -20.20 0.90
CA LEU A 223 -8.32 -21.57 0.88
C LEU A 223 -8.38 -22.18 2.28
N PRO A 224 -8.88 -23.43 2.43
CA PRO A 224 -8.92 -24.13 3.72
C PRO A 224 -7.50 -24.54 4.10
N THR A 225 -6.83 -23.65 4.80
CA THR A 225 -5.41 -23.75 5.18
C THR A 225 -5.22 -23.54 6.68
N ALA A 226 -6.33 -23.30 7.40
CA ALA A 226 -6.36 -23.36 8.85
C ALA A 226 -5.69 -24.63 9.37
N THR A 227 -4.90 -24.49 10.43
CA THR A 227 -4.22 -25.64 11.06
C THR A 227 -5.02 -26.29 12.16
N GLU A 228 -6.06 -25.61 12.64
CA GLU A 228 -6.98 -26.05 13.69
C GLU A 228 -8.41 -25.77 13.21
N ASP A 229 -9.35 -26.64 13.55
CA ASP A 229 -10.74 -26.59 13.07
C ASP A 229 -11.45 -25.31 13.54
N GLU A 230 -11.04 -24.74 14.67
CA GLU A 230 -11.58 -23.48 15.21
C GLU A 230 -11.09 -22.22 14.44
N LEU A 231 -10.10 -22.36 13.56
CA LEU A 231 -9.48 -21.25 12.83
C LEU A 231 -9.97 -21.10 11.38
N GLY A 232 -10.83 -22.01 10.89
CA GLY A 232 -11.39 -21.94 9.55
C GLY A 232 -12.48 -23.00 9.31
N PRO A 233 -13.42 -22.75 8.38
CA PRO A 233 -14.55 -23.64 8.12
C PRO A 233 -14.21 -24.87 7.24
N ASP A 234 -12.95 -25.11 6.88
CA ASP A 234 -12.54 -26.16 5.94
C ASP A 234 -13.24 -26.11 4.57
N ARG A 235 -13.56 -24.88 4.13
CA ARG A 235 -14.18 -24.61 2.82
C ARG A 235 -13.25 -23.82 1.91
N TRP A 236 -13.26 -24.21 0.63
CA TRP A 236 -12.87 -23.31 -0.45
C TRP A 236 -14.01 -22.35 -0.72
N SER A 237 -13.74 -21.05 -0.68
CA SER A 237 -14.71 -20.04 -1.12
C SER A 237 -14.18 -19.21 -2.27
N LEU A 238 -15.09 -18.77 -3.14
CA LEU A 238 -14.77 -18.00 -4.32
C LEU A 238 -15.92 -17.03 -4.62
N GLY A 239 -15.58 -15.85 -5.11
CA GLY A 239 -16.57 -15.01 -5.77
C GLY A 239 -16.02 -13.70 -6.30
N PRO A 240 -16.90 -12.84 -6.82
CA PRO A 240 -16.48 -11.62 -7.48
C PRO A 240 -16.06 -10.52 -6.50
N GLU A 241 -15.14 -9.67 -6.94
CA GLU A 241 -14.83 -8.40 -6.29
C GLU A 241 -14.93 -7.23 -7.27
N PHE A 242 -15.39 -6.08 -6.76
CA PHE A 242 -15.48 -4.84 -7.53
C PHE A 242 -15.10 -3.63 -6.68
N LEU A 243 -14.21 -2.80 -7.22
CA LEU A 243 -13.75 -1.57 -6.59
C LEU A 243 -14.06 -0.38 -7.46
N ILE A 244 -14.49 0.71 -6.83
CA ILE A 244 -14.64 2.02 -7.47
C ILE A 244 -14.27 3.15 -6.51
N GLY A 245 -13.75 4.24 -7.05
CA GLY A 245 -13.50 5.44 -6.26
C GLY A 245 -12.81 6.56 -7.01
N LYS A 246 -12.21 7.46 -6.24
CA LYS A 246 -11.54 8.66 -6.74
C LYS A 246 -10.24 8.93 -5.98
N LEU A 247 -9.15 9.05 -6.73
CA LEU A 247 -7.85 9.53 -6.28
C LEU A 247 -7.69 11.00 -6.70
N THR A 248 -7.36 11.86 -5.74
CA THR A 248 -7.02 13.26 -5.97
C THR A 248 -5.63 13.55 -5.40
N SER A 249 -5.21 14.82 -5.38
CA SER A 249 -3.95 15.23 -4.74
C SER A 249 -4.00 15.28 -3.20
N LYS A 250 -5.21 15.17 -2.61
CA LYS A 250 -5.43 15.27 -1.16
C LYS A 250 -6.27 14.13 -0.58
N TYR A 251 -7.06 13.46 -1.40
CA TYR A 251 -8.00 12.44 -0.92
C TYR A 251 -8.02 11.22 -1.82
N VAL A 252 -8.22 10.06 -1.20
CA VAL A 252 -8.63 8.81 -1.86
C VAL A 252 -9.94 8.39 -1.24
N LEU A 253 -11.00 8.26 -2.02
CA LEU A 253 -12.32 7.87 -1.54
C LEU A 253 -12.84 6.73 -2.42
N GLY A 254 -13.48 5.72 -1.85
CA GLY A 254 -14.06 4.65 -2.65
C GLY A 254 -14.63 3.52 -1.82
N ALA A 255 -15.02 2.45 -2.51
CA ALA A 255 -15.44 1.22 -1.89
C ALA A 255 -14.95 0.03 -2.70
N LEU A 256 -14.61 -1.05 -2.00
CA LEU A 256 -14.47 -2.39 -2.54
C LEU A 256 -15.63 -3.22 -2.00
N VAL A 257 -16.33 -3.92 -2.89
CA VAL A 257 -17.41 -4.85 -2.54
C VAL A 257 -17.01 -6.22 -3.02
N THR A 258 -17.14 -7.21 -2.15
CA THR A 258 -16.93 -8.61 -2.49
C THR A 258 -18.15 -9.44 -2.12
N TYR A 259 -18.35 -10.53 -2.84
CA TYR A 259 -19.22 -11.62 -2.45
C TYR A 259 -18.46 -12.91 -2.61
N GLN A 260 -18.49 -13.78 -1.60
CA GLN A 260 -17.88 -15.11 -1.63
C GLN A 260 -18.92 -16.15 -1.22
N THR A 261 -18.87 -17.29 -1.88
CA THR A 261 -19.61 -18.48 -1.47
C THR A 261 -18.69 -19.69 -1.48
N ASP A 262 -18.96 -20.70 -0.66
CA ASP A 262 -18.24 -21.97 -0.73
C ASP A 262 -18.46 -22.67 -2.08
N VAL A 263 -17.44 -23.40 -2.54
CA VAL A 263 -17.45 -24.12 -3.83
C VAL A 263 -16.94 -25.55 -3.71
N ALA A 264 -16.20 -25.85 -2.64
CA ALA A 264 -15.66 -27.16 -2.30
C ALA A 264 -15.20 -27.16 -0.84
N GLY A 265 -14.83 -28.32 -0.29
CA GLY A 265 -14.28 -28.44 1.06
C GLY A 265 -14.84 -29.63 1.80
N SER A 266 -14.18 -30.02 2.89
CA SER A 266 -14.59 -31.11 3.77
C SER A 266 -15.42 -30.65 4.96
N GLY A 267 -15.38 -29.36 5.30
CA GLY A 267 -16.15 -28.83 6.43
C GLY A 267 -17.65 -28.85 6.19
N ASP A 268 -18.42 -28.74 7.26
CA ASP A 268 -19.89 -28.79 7.22
C ASP A 268 -20.53 -27.39 7.24
N ALA A 269 -19.79 -26.35 7.64
CA ALA A 269 -20.27 -24.97 7.64
C ALA A 269 -20.28 -24.41 6.22
N ASP A 270 -21.43 -23.90 5.78
CA ASP A 270 -21.56 -23.22 4.49
C ASP A 270 -21.04 -21.78 4.58
N VAL A 271 -20.52 -21.25 3.47
CA VAL A 271 -19.99 -19.89 3.41
C VAL A 271 -20.81 -19.10 2.40
N SER A 272 -21.39 -18.00 2.86
CA SER A 272 -22.01 -17.00 1.99
C SER A 272 -21.81 -15.63 2.63
N LEU A 273 -20.85 -14.86 2.14
CA LEU A 273 -20.36 -13.65 2.79
C LEU A 273 -20.28 -12.49 1.79
N THR A 274 -20.92 -11.37 2.14
CA THR A 274 -20.68 -10.10 1.46
C THR A 274 -19.78 -9.23 2.32
N THR A 275 -18.74 -8.62 1.73
CA THR A 275 -17.94 -7.60 2.42
C THR A 275 -17.98 -6.28 1.66
N VAL A 276 -17.95 -5.18 2.42
CA VAL A 276 -17.87 -3.82 1.91
C VAL A 276 -16.77 -3.10 2.67
N ASN A 277 -15.67 -2.81 1.97
CA ASN A 277 -14.60 -1.97 2.48
C ASN A 277 -14.76 -0.55 1.90
N ALA A 278 -15.38 0.34 2.68
CA ALA A 278 -15.58 1.74 2.30
C ALA A 278 -14.40 2.58 2.82
N PHE A 279 -13.54 3.05 1.93
CA PHE A 279 -12.32 3.74 2.33
C PHE A 279 -12.34 5.24 2.01
N ALA A 280 -11.84 6.02 2.96
CA ALA A 280 -11.57 7.44 2.83
C ALA A 280 -10.21 7.75 3.45
N THR A 281 -9.27 8.25 2.64
CA THR A 281 -7.92 8.62 3.06
C THR A 281 -7.67 10.09 2.75
N TYR A 282 -7.25 10.86 3.75
CA TYR A 282 -6.73 12.22 3.61
C TYR A 282 -5.21 12.24 3.63
N LEU A 283 -4.60 12.98 2.71
CA LEU A 283 -3.17 13.12 2.48
C LEU A 283 -2.74 14.58 2.73
N PRO A 284 -2.49 14.99 3.99
CA PRO A 284 -2.09 16.36 4.33
C PRO A 284 -0.72 16.77 3.78
N GLY A 285 0.14 15.80 3.41
CA GLY A 285 1.49 16.03 2.90
C GLY A 285 2.58 15.45 3.80
N GLY A 286 3.84 15.54 3.37
CA GLY A 286 4.99 15.06 4.16
C GLY A 286 4.98 13.56 4.47
N GLY A 287 4.27 12.77 3.67
CA GLY A 287 4.11 11.32 3.84
C GLY A 287 2.99 10.89 4.80
N TRP A 288 2.35 11.82 5.51
CA TRP A 288 1.26 11.51 6.44
C TRP A 288 -0.04 11.15 5.72
N ASN A 289 -0.83 10.28 6.35
CA ASN A 289 -2.21 10.00 6.00
C ASN A 289 -3.07 9.82 7.25
N VAL A 290 -4.34 10.20 7.12
CA VAL A 290 -5.40 9.89 8.09
C VAL A 290 -6.52 9.24 7.29
N ALA A 291 -6.96 8.07 7.70
CA ALA A 291 -7.90 7.28 6.93
C ALA A 291 -8.98 6.64 7.81
N SER A 292 -10.09 6.30 7.17
CA SER A 292 -11.08 5.35 7.66
C SER A 292 -11.30 4.34 6.55
N ALA A 293 -11.18 3.06 6.85
CA ALA A 293 -11.42 1.96 5.90
C ALA A 293 -12.05 0.77 6.61
N PRO A 294 -13.26 0.93 7.21
CA PRO A 294 -13.95 -0.18 7.85
C PRO A 294 -14.26 -1.27 6.83
N ILE A 295 -14.02 -2.52 7.23
CA ILE A 295 -14.47 -3.70 6.50
C ILE A 295 -15.75 -4.14 7.18
N MET A 296 -16.88 -3.81 6.56
CA MET A 296 -18.20 -4.26 6.98
C MET A 296 -18.48 -5.61 6.32
N SER A 297 -19.12 -6.52 7.01
CA SER A 297 -19.52 -7.81 6.44
C SER A 297 -20.95 -8.20 6.81
N TYR A 298 -21.57 -8.95 5.92
CA TYR A 298 -22.86 -9.59 6.15
C TYR A 298 -22.72 -11.07 5.82
N ASP A 299 -22.90 -11.89 6.85
CA ASP A 299 -23.00 -13.34 6.75
C ASP A 299 -24.45 -13.69 6.40
N HIS A 300 -24.66 -14.26 5.22
CA HIS A 300 -26.00 -14.59 4.72
C HIS A 300 -26.54 -15.88 5.34
N GLU A 301 -25.68 -16.78 5.81
CA GLU A 301 -26.09 -18.03 6.46
C GLU A 301 -26.63 -17.75 7.86
N ASN A 302 -25.96 -16.87 8.60
CA ASN A 302 -26.36 -16.49 9.95
C ASN A 302 -27.24 -15.22 10.00
N SER A 303 -27.50 -14.58 8.87
CA SER A 303 -28.20 -13.28 8.78
C SER A 303 -27.62 -12.21 9.71
N GLN A 304 -26.29 -12.17 9.80
CA GLN A 304 -25.57 -11.39 10.81
C GLN A 304 -24.68 -10.32 10.16
N TRP A 305 -24.77 -9.10 10.66
CA TRP A 305 -23.86 -8.02 10.30
C TRP A 305 -22.63 -8.00 11.22
N THR A 306 -21.52 -7.49 10.68
CA THR A 306 -20.38 -7.02 11.47
C THR A 306 -19.99 -5.65 10.95
N LEU A 307 -20.15 -4.63 11.79
CA LEU A 307 -20.01 -3.22 11.40
C LEU A 307 -18.98 -2.52 12.29
N PRO A 308 -17.73 -2.39 11.82
CA PRO A 308 -16.74 -1.57 12.51
C PRO A 308 -16.81 -0.11 12.07
N LEU A 309 -16.51 0.80 12.99
CA LEU A 309 -15.98 2.12 12.70
C LEU A 309 -14.46 2.03 12.74
N ASN A 310 -13.77 2.57 11.73
CA ASN A 310 -12.31 2.52 11.63
C ASN A 310 -11.71 3.92 11.66
N LEU A 311 -10.58 4.07 12.36
CA LEU A 311 -9.67 5.20 12.20
C LEU A 311 -8.24 4.69 12.10
N THR A 312 -7.52 5.16 11.09
CA THR A 312 -6.12 4.83 10.84
C THR A 312 -5.32 6.12 10.71
N VAL A 313 -4.15 6.17 11.35
CA VAL A 313 -3.16 7.23 11.12
C VAL A 313 -1.87 6.57 10.65
N GLY A 314 -1.35 7.03 9.53
CA GLY A 314 -0.16 6.46 8.91
C GLY A 314 0.85 7.49 8.46
N LYS A 315 2.09 7.03 8.29
CA LYS A 315 3.18 7.80 7.74
C LYS A 315 4.02 6.96 6.79
N THR A 316 4.25 7.49 5.61
CA THR A 316 5.26 6.97 4.69
C THR A 316 6.58 7.66 4.97
N VAL A 317 7.62 6.88 5.19
CA VAL A 317 8.99 7.37 5.38
C VAL A 317 9.92 6.67 4.40
N ILE A 318 11.02 7.33 4.04
CA ILE A 318 12.09 6.70 3.28
C ILE A 318 13.22 6.43 4.26
N TRP A 319 13.49 5.16 4.53
CA TRP A 319 14.56 4.74 5.43
C TRP A 319 15.61 3.94 4.67
N ASN A 320 16.83 4.47 4.62
CA ASN A 320 17.96 3.91 3.89
C ASN A 320 17.57 3.60 2.43
N GLY A 321 16.94 4.57 1.77
CA GLY A 321 16.49 4.51 0.37
C GLY A 321 15.32 3.58 0.06
N ARG A 322 14.72 2.93 1.06
CA ARG A 322 13.50 2.13 0.91
C ARG A 322 12.29 2.90 1.45
N PRO A 323 11.16 2.95 0.73
CA PRO A 323 9.90 3.43 1.29
C PRO A 323 9.32 2.45 2.31
N TRP A 324 8.79 2.97 3.41
CA TRP A 324 8.06 2.22 4.44
C TRP A 324 6.77 2.96 4.77
N LYS A 325 5.63 2.28 4.68
CA LYS A 325 4.36 2.77 5.23
C LYS A 325 4.20 2.19 6.63
N LEU A 326 4.10 3.07 7.60
CA LEU A 326 3.84 2.75 9.01
C LEU A 326 2.46 3.26 9.36
N GLY A 327 1.73 2.58 10.24
CA GLY A 327 0.47 3.08 10.72
C GLY A 327 -0.02 2.41 11.98
N VAL A 328 -0.96 3.08 12.63
CA VAL A 328 -1.74 2.54 13.73
C VAL A 328 -3.22 2.65 13.37
N GLU A 329 -4.00 1.66 13.76
CA GLU A 329 -5.45 1.64 13.52
C GLU A 329 -6.21 1.29 14.79
N VAL A 330 -7.43 1.81 14.88
CA VAL A 330 -8.41 1.42 15.87
C VAL A 330 -9.73 1.12 15.15
N ASN A 331 -10.38 0.04 15.57
CA ASN A 331 -11.73 -0.28 15.15
C ASN A 331 -12.62 -0.44 16.37
N TYR A 332 -13.83 0.12 16.29
CA TYR A 332 -14.89 -0.09 17.26
C TYR A 332 -16.07 -0.74 16.54
N PHE A 333 -16.46 -1.93 16.98
CA PHE A 333 -17.55 -2.68 16.37
C PHE A 333 -18.86 -2.20 17.00
N VAL A 334 -19.72 -1.65 16.15
CA VAL A 334 -21.06 -1.15 16.56
C VAL A 334 -22.14 -2.20 16.39
N ASP A 335 -21.83 -3.26 15.64
CA ASP A 335 -22.68 -4.42 15.40
C ASP A 335 -21.76 -5.63 15.17
N GLN A 336 -22.08 -6.75 15.81
CA GLN A 336 -21.40 -8.03 15.75
C GLN A 336 -22.38 -9.12 16.23
N ALA A 337 -22.01 -10.39 16.11
CA ALA A 337 -22.85 -11.48 16.60
C ALA A 337 -23.14 -11.34 18.10
N ASP A 338 -24.42 -11.51 18.48
CA ASP A 338 -24.87 -11.37 19.88
C ASP A 338 -24.18 -12.38 20.81
N ALA A 339 -23.95 -13.61 20.33
CA ALA A 339 -23.33 -14.66 21.13
C ALA A 339 -21.89 -14.33 21.52
N PHE A 340 -21.07 -13.92 20.54
CA PHE A 340 -19.66 -13.58 20.72
C PHE A 340 -19.12 -12.85 19.49
N GLY A 341 -18.47 -11.71 19.70
CA GLY A 341 -17.89 -10.94 18.62
C GLY A 341 -16.86 -9.91 19.07
N PRO A 342 -16.05 -9.38 18.15
CA PRO A 342 -15.06 -8.38 18.49
C PRO A 342 -15.76 -7.06 18.89
N LYS A 343 -15.23 -6.38 19.91
CA LYS A 343 -15.69 -5.07 20.38
C LYS A 343 -14.74 -3.95 19.99
N TRP A 344 -13.45 -4.17 20.24
CA TRP A 344 -12.37 -3.27 19.86
C TRP A 344 -11.30 -4.03 19.10
N MET A 345 -10.66 -3.37 18.14
CA MET A 345 -9.41 -3.84 17.55
C MET A 345 -8.39 -2.70 17.51
N PHE A 346 -7.16 -2.99 17.93
CA PHE A 346 -6.02 -2.10 17.82
C PHE A 346 -4.98 -2.74 16.91
N GLY A 347 -4.50 -1.99 15.92
CA GLY A 347 -3.59 -2.50 14.93
C GLY A 347 -2.32 -1.67 14.79
N ILE A 348 -1.20 -2.33 14.52
CA ILE A 348 0.07 -1.74 14.09
C ILE A 348 0.41 -2.30 12.71
N ASN A 349 0.61 -1.40 11.76
CA ASN A 349 0.83 -1.71 10.36
C ASN A 349 2.25 -1.32 9.93
N VAL A 350 3.00 -2.25 9.36
CA VAL A 350 4.34 -2.02 8.80
C VAL A 350 4.42 -2.61 7.41
N ALA A 351 4.70 -1.77 6.41
CA ALA A 351 4.73 -2.16 5.00
C ALA A 351 5.96 -1.57 4.29
N PRO A 352 7.11 -2.28 4.27
CA PRO A 352 8.19 -1.97 3.35
C PRO A 352 7.74 -2.14 1.89
N VAL A 353 8.20 -1.21 1.04
CA VAL A 353 8.13 -1.34 -0.42
C VAL A 353 9.35 -2.12 -0.91
N VAL A 354 9.11 -3.07 -1.80
CA VAL A 354 10.13 -3.98 -2.35
C VAL A 354 10.09 -3.95 -3.87
N GLU A 355 11.16 -4.41 -4.51
CA GLU A 355 11.14 -4.67 -5.95
C GLU A 355 10.22 -5.86 -6.20
N ASN A 356 9.27 -5.73 -7.13
CA ASN A 356 8.49 -6.89 -7.57
C ASN A 356 9.32 -7.76 -8.52
N ILE A 357 9.97 -8.78 -7.97
CA ILE A 357 10.77 -9.74 -8.75
C ILE A 357 9.92 -10.54 -9.76
N PHE A 358 8.61 -10.66 -9.51
CA PHE A 358 7.68 -11.39 -10.37
C PHE A 358 7.11 -10.52 -11.49
N ALA A 359 7.24 -9.20 -11.45
CA ALA A 359 6.66 -8.30 -12.45
C ALA A 359 7.16 -8.57 -13.88
N ARG A 360 8.31 -9.23 -14.04
CA ARG A 360 8.87 -9.62 -15.34
C ARG A 360 8.20 -10.86 -15.95
N MET A 361 7.40 -11.60 -15.20
CA MET A 361 6.76 -12.84 -15.69
C MET A 361 5.61 -12.59 -16.68
N LEU A 362 5.04 -11.38 -16.68
CA LEU A 362 3.91 -10.99 -17.55
C LEU A 362 4.30 -9.95 -18.61
N ARG A 363 5.59 -9.77 -18.88
CA ARG A 363 6.12 -8.85 -19.90
C ARG A 363 6.59 -9.56 -21.15
#